data_AF-A0A120I9H6-F1
#
_entry.id   AF-A0A120I9H6-F1
#
_cell.length_a   1.000
_cell.length_b   1.000
_cell.length_c   1.000
_cell.angle_alpha   90.00
_cell.angle_beta   90.00
_cell.angle_gamma   90.00
#
_symmetry.space_group_name_H-M   'P 1'
#
loop_
_entity.id
_entity.type
_entity.pdbx_description
1 polymer ?
#
loop_
_entity_poly.entity_id
_entity_poly.type
_entity_poly.pdbx_seq_one_letter_code
_entity_poly.pdbx_strand_id
1 'polypeptide(L)' 'MTVVGQFKINEKINHIDYLRVNGTAILFPYLRTFISVVSSLDNEDAIVIPTVNTNNFTSESE' A
#
# COMPACT_ATOMS: atom_id res chain seq x y z
N MET A 1 3.96 -11.28 -5.77
CA MET A 1 2.58 -10.75 -5.78
C MET A 1 2.66 -9.25 -5.98
N THR A 2 1.90 -8.69 -6.91
CA THR A 2 1.97 -7.26 -7.25
C THR A 2 0.57 -6.68 -7.24
N VAL A 3 0.38 -5.57 -6.54
CA VAL A 3 -0.88 -4.82 -6.52
C VAL A 3 -0.66 -3.53 -7.31
N VAL A 4 -1.44 -3.32 -8.38
CA VAL A 4 -1.33 -2.15 -9.26
C VAL A 4 -2.63 -1.36 -9.20
N GLY A 5 -2.53 -0.04 -9.00
CA GLY A 5 -3.66 0.89 -9.04
C GLY A 5 -3.54 1.86 -10.21
N GLN A 6 -4.67 2.18 -10.84
CA GLN A 6 -4.76 3.26 -11.81
C GLN A 6 -5.45 4.46 -11.15
N PHE A 7 -4.82 5.63 -11.24
CA PHE A 7 -5.30 6.85 -10.60
C PHE A 7 -5.46 7.97 -11.62
N LYS A 8 -6.57 8.70 -11.55
CA LYS A 8 -6.79 9.94 -12.29
C LYS A 8 -6.63 11.12 -11.35
N ILE A 9 -5.63 11.96 -11.59
CA ILE A 9 -5.35 13.15 -10.77
C ILE A 9 -5.80 14.38 -11.55
N ASN A 10 -6.69 15.18 -10.98
CA ASN A 10 -7.22 16.40 -11.60
C ASN A 10 -6.51 17.68 -11.13
N GLU A 11 -5.56 17.56 -10.19
CA GLU A 11 -4.84 18.68 -9.58
C GLU A 11 -3.45 18.89 -10.19
N LYS A 12 -3.00 20.15 -10.31
CA LYS A 12 -1.62 20.50 -10.73
C LYS A 12 -0.64 20.40 -9.56
N ILE A 13 -0.48 19.20 -9.02
CA ILE A 13 0.45 18.88 -7.92
C ILE A 13 1.58 18.00 -8.43
N ASN A 14 2.66 17.85 -7.64
CA ASN A 14 3.67 16.85 -7.93
C ASN A 14 3.04 15.45 -7.82
N HIS A 15 2.73 14.86 -8.97
CA HIS A 15 2.02 13.59 -9.06
C HIS A 15 2.80 12.44 -8.42
N ILE A 16 4.14 12.47 -8.48
CA ILE A 16 5.00 11.40 -7.97
C ILE A 16 4.93 11.36 -6.44
N ASP A 17 5.17 12.49 -5.78
CA ASP A 17 5.16 12.56 -4.31
C ASP A 17 3.76 12.25 -3.75
N TYR A 18 2.72 12.77 -4.41
CA TYR A 18 1.34 12.53 -4.02
C TYR A 18 0.93 11.06 -4.16
N LEU A 19 1.30 10.41 -5.26
CA LEU A 19 1.04 8.97 -5.46
C LEU A 19 1.89 8.10 -4.55
N ARG A 20 3.13 8.50 -4.23
CA ARG A 20 4.02 7.74 -3.35
C ARG A 20 3.41 7.56 -1.97
N VAL A 21 2.83 8.61 -1.39
CA VAL A 21 2.19 8.53 -0.06
C VAL A 21 0.76 8.04 -0.16
N ASN A 22 -0.09 8.73 -0.92
CA ASN A 22 -1.53 8.46 -0.94
C ASN A 22 -1.87 7.23 -1.76
N GLY A 23 -1.20 7.02 -2.89
CA GLY A 23 -1.38 5.82 -3.70
C GLY A 23 -0.99 4.56 -2.92
N THR A 24 0.14 4.59 -2.21
CA THR A 24 0.54 3.48 -1.32
C THR A 24 -0.47 3.27 -0.20
N ALA A 25 -0.97 4.35 0.44
CA ALA A 25 -1.99 4.24 1.48
C ALA A 25 -3.29 3.60 0.99
N ILE A 26 -3.70 3.91 -0.25
CA ILE A 26 -4.89 3.33 -0.88
C ILE A 26 -4.67 1.85 -1.23
N LEU A 27 -3.48 1.48 -1.72
CA LEU A 27 -3.20 0.10 -2.14
C LEU A 27 -2.83 -0.84 -0.98
N PHE A 28 -2.32 -0.30 0.14
CA PHE A 28 -1.84 -1.09 1.27
C PHE A 28 -2.89 -2.02 1.91
N PRO A 29 -4.16 -1.61 2.10
CA PRO A 29 -5.21 -2.51 2.58
C PRO A 29 -5.42 -3.73 1.68
N TYR A 30 -5.34 -3.56 0.35
CA TYR A 30 -5.49 -4.68 -0.59
C TYR A 30 -4.33 -5.67 -0.45
N LEU A 31 -3.10 -5.16 -0.35
CA LEU A 31 -1.92 -5.99 -0.09
C LEU A 31 -2.06 -6.78 1.22
N ARG A 32 -2.49 -6.12 2.31
CA ARG A 32 -2.75 -6.75 3.60
C ARG A 32 -3.78 -7.86 3.48
N THR A 33 -4.91 -7.62 2.80
CA THR A 33 -5.95 -8.63 2.60
C THR A 33 -5.41 -9.84 1.86
N PHE A 34 -4.66 -9.65 0.78
CA PHE A 34 -4.07 -10.77 0.05
C PHE A 34 -3.13 -11.59 0.93
N ILE A 35 -2.27 -10.94 1.72
CA ILE A 35 -1.34 -11.64 2.61
C ILE A 35 -2.09 -12.40 3.71
N SER A 36 -3.15 -11.82 4.27
CA SER A 36 -4.02 -12.49 5.24
C SER A 36 -4.71 -13.71 4.64
N VAL A 37 -5.26 -13.60 3.43
CA VAL A 37 -5.90 -14.73 2.74
C VAL A 37 -4.89 -15.83 2.42
N VAL A 38 -3.75 -15.48 1.83
CA VAL A 38 -2.74 -16.46 1.44
C VAL A 38 -2.13 -17.15 2.67
N SER A 39 -1.88 -16.42 3.76
CA SER A 39 -1.36 -17.03 5.00
C SER A 39 -2.40 -17.91 5.69
N SER A 40 -3.68 -17.56 5.64
CA SER A 40 -4.76 -18.40 6.18
C SER A 40 -4.95 -19.74 5.45
N LEU A 41 -4.38 -19.89 4.25
CA LEU A 41 -4.40 -21.15 3.51
C LEU A 41 -3.33 -22.13 4.02
N ASP A 42 -2.27 -21.62 4.66
CA ASP A 42 -1.14 -22.42 5.15
C ASP A 42 -1.21 -22.68 6.67
N ASN A 43 -1.81 -21.76 7.44
CA ASN A 43 -1.99 -21.89 8.89
C ASN A 43 -3.40 -21.44 9.32
N GLU A 44 -3.91 -21.99 10.44
CA GLU A 44 -5.21 -21.59 11.02
C GLU A 44 -5.26 -20.11 11.41
N ASP A 45 -4.12 -19.54 11.79
CA ASP A 45 -3.97 -18.12 12.10
C ASP A 45 -3.53 -17.32 10.86
N ALA A 46 -4.42 -16.44 10.39
CA ALA A 46 -4.10 -15.51 9.32
C ALA A 46 -3.09 -14.46 9.78
N ILE A 47 -2.01 -14.26 9.02
CA ILE A 47 -1.04 -13.19 9.27
C ILE A 47 -1.64 -11.86 8.84
N VAL A 48 -1.88 -10.97 9.82
CA VAL A 48 -2.33 -9.61 9.58
C VAL A 48 -1.17 -8.63 9.72
N ILE A 49 -0.79 -7.99 8.62
CA ILE A 49 0.27 -6.97 8.62
C ILE A 49 -0.20 -5.74 9.41
N PRO A 50 0.62 -5.16 10.32
CA PRO A 50 0.26 -3.99 11.10
C PRO A 50 -0.01 -2.75 10.22
N THR A 51 -0.64 -1.72 10.80
CA THR A 51 -0.83 -0.43 10.10
C THR A 51 0.51 0.26 9.93
N VAL A 52 0.77 0.72 8.70
CA VAL A 52 2.00 1.43 8.37
C VAL A 52 1.65 2.89 8.09
N ASN A 53 2.42 3.80 8.67
CA ASN A 53 2.31 5.23 8.37
C ASN A 53 3.02 5.52 7.04
N THR A 54 2.23 5.73 5.99
CA THR A 54 2.77 5.95 4.64
C THR A 54 3.44 7.31 4.45
N ASN A 55 3.25 8.26 5.37
CA ASN A 55 3.93 9.55 5.36
C ASN A 55 5.44 9.43 5.59
N ASN A 56 5.90 8.28 6.11
CA ASN A 56 7.32 8.02 6.32
C ASN A 56 8.03 7.57 5.02
N PHE A 57 7.28 7.26 3.96
CA PHE A 57 7.85 6.81 2.69
C PHE A 57 8.40 7.95 1.82
N THR A 58 8.21 9.21 2.22
CA THR A 58 8.71 10.40 1.52
C THR A 58 10.15 10.80 1.88
N SER A 59 10.82 10.09 2.80
CA SER A 59 12.15 10.45 3.32
C SER A 59 13.18 9.32 3.28
N GLU A 60 13.22 8.56 2.20
CA GLU A 60 14.31 7.60 1.89
C GLU A 60 14.69 7.70 0.41
N SER A 61 15.20 8.87 0.05
CA SER A 61 15.97 9.09 -1.18
C SER A 61 17.03 10.14 -0.90
N GLU A 62 17.87 9.83 0.09
CA GLU A 62 19.26 10.30 0.22
C GLU A 62 20.17 9.06 0.25
#